data_AF-A0A5N7W0U8-F1
#
_entry.id   AF-A0A5N7W0U8-F1
#
_cell.length_a   1.000
_cell.length_b   1.000
_cell.length_c   1.000
_cell.angle_alpha   90.00
_cell.angle_beta   90.00
_cell.angle_gamma   90.00
#
_symmetry.space_group_name_H-M   'P 1'
#
loop_
_entity.id
_entity.type
_entity.pdbx_description
1 polymer ?
#
loop_
_entity_poly.entity_id
_entity_poly.type
_entity_poly.pdbx_seq_one_letter_code
_entity_poly.pdbx_strand_id
1 'polypeptide(L)'
;MNAKVIEFIGPSGIGKTTFFNHLKGVIDPAWLGMDDVREIAKTQNVSEPDDIVRTIIYRKRENVEKLNRSEFQKKFIGDYFNEIITLDQLVSSSKNLKLINDDGVFHNFSKEILSASKEKYNEVQKLLLNRKIIYFTASSEKILDNLKERHQKTPGASNDWYGYTQKNSISIQEMIEISVNESEEIYNLVKSMGAAVMRINLDEDNMENIEKAQNFIDEHPCSVDFITKEDFIRTAELNNSKHWKTQPLENRWEYHEKSIQILKSLQISNPDEVLEIGTVGMQLLPGSETMDIEGYWNYEGKNPTYLHDARKTPWPPEKKYKAIVALRVFQYLAPFQDIAFNEAKKLGENLIIVTPRGREYIPKGMEETKGITYEEFLKWNDGNPPDFHQEMKLGDFYYWNFKK
;
A
#
# COMPACT_ATOMS: atom_id res chain seq x y z
N MET A 1 -6.20 -4.91 2.70
CA MET A 1 -7.43 -4.11 2.94
C MET A 1 -8.19 -4.04 1.62
N ASN A 2 -9.52 -4.07 1.66
CA ASN A 2 -10.33 -3.84 0.45
C ASN A 2 -10.03 -2.45 -0.12
N ALA A 3 -9.91 -2.35 -1.45
CA ALA A 3 -9.64 -1.09 -2.13
C ALA A 3 -10.86 -0.21 -1.88
N LYS A 4 -10.59 1.01 -1.43
CA LYS A 4 -11.61 2.02 -1.19
C LYS A 4 -11.69 2.99 -2.35
N VAL A 5 -10.64 3.08 -3.17
CA VAL A 5 -10.61 4.00 -4.31
C VAL A 5 -10.21 3.26 -5.58
N ILE A 6 -11.05 3.33 -6.61
CA ILE A 6 -10.68 3.03 -7.99
C ILE A 6 -10.49 4.38 -8.68
N GLU A 7 -9.30 4.61 -9.21
CA GLU A 7 -8.99 5.87 -9.88
C GLU A 7 -8.55 5.65 -11.32
N PHE A 8 -9.08 6.47 -12.23
CA PHE A 8 -8.72 6.40 -13.63
C PHE A 8 -7.63 7.42 -13.95
N ILE A 9 -6.58 6.97 -14.63
CA ILE A 9 -5.48 7.82 -15.11
C ILE A 9 -5.43 7.72 -16.63
N GLY A 10 -5.19 8.84 -17.31
CA GLY A 10 -4.97 8.87 -18.75
C GLY A 10 -5.07 10.28 -19.30
N PRO A 11 -4.60 10.53 -20.53
CA PRO A 11 -4.58 11.85 -21.13
C PRO A 11 -5.98 12.46 -21.25
N SER A 12 -6.05 13.80 -21.32
CA SER A 12 -7.31 14.49 -21.56
C SER A 12 -7.88 14.12 -22.93
N GLY A 13 -9.19 13.93 -23.02
CA GLY A 13 -9.87 13.58 -24.27
C GLY A 13 -9.85 12.09 -24.61
N ILE A 14 -9.16 11.25 -23.84
CA ILE A 14 -9.05 9.82 -24.17
C ILE A 14 -10.38 9.05 -24.13
N GLY A 15 -11.37 9.50 -23.34
CA GLY A 15 -12.67 8.85 -23.20
C GLY A 15 -13.00 8.32 -21.79
N LYS A 16 -12.22 8.69 -20.76
CA LYS A 16 -12.41 8.21 -19.36
C LYS A 16 -13.85 8.36 -18.85
N THR A 17 -14.45 9.55 -18.99
CA THR A 17 -15.81 9.82 -18.50
C THR A 17 -16.87 8.98 -19.21
N THR A 18 -16.72 8.76 -20.51
CA THR A 18 -17.63 7.87 -21.26
C THR A 18 -17.51 6.43 -20.74
N PHE A 19 -16.28 5.95 -20.55
CA PHE A 19 -16.03 4.62 -20.00
C PHE A 19 -16.56 4.48 -18.56
N PHE A 20 -16.33 5.48 -17.71
CA PHE A 20 -16.84 5.56 -16.34
C PHE A 20 -18.36 5.39 -16.29
N ASN A 21 -19.09 6.11 -17.13
CA ASN A 21 -20.56 6.04 -17.16
C ASN A 21 -21.07 4.64 -17.56
N HIS A 22 -20.40 3.97 -18.49
CA HIS A 22 -20.72 2.58 -18.83
C HIS A 22 -20.40 1.63 -17.68
N LEU A 23 -19.23 1.78 -17.06
CA LEU A 23 -18.79 0.91 -15.97
C LEU A 23 -19.68 1.06 -14.73
N LYS A 24 -20.10 2.29 -14.38
CA LYS A 24 -21.02 2.57 -13.27
C LYS A 24 -22.35 1.83 -13.41
N GLY A 25 -22.77 1.49 -14.63
CA GLY A 25 -23.99 0.72 -14.87
C GLY A 25 -23.89 -0.78 -14.58
N VAL A 26 -22.68 -1.34 -14.42
CA VAL A 26 -22.46 -2.79 -14.27
C VAL A 26 -21.73 -3.19 -12.99
N ILE A 27 -21.00 -2.28 -12.36
CA ILE A 27 -20.29 -2.54 -11.09
C ILE A 27 -21.24 -2.52 -9.88
N ASP A 28 -20.75 -3.06 -8.75
CA ASP A 28 -21.44 -3.00 -7.45
C ASP A 28 -21.88 -1.55 -7.12
N PRO A 29 -23.18 -1.29 -6.91
CA PRO A 29 -23.71 0.04 -6.54
C PRO A 29 -23.11 0.63 -5.26
N ALA A 30 -22.40 -0.15 -4.44
CA ALA A 30 -21.64 0.36 -3.30
C ALA A 30 -20.46 1.26 -3.71
N TRP A 31 -20.01 1.20 -4.97
CA TRP A 31 -19.02 2.12 -5.52
C TRP A 31 -19.66 3.46 -5.87
N LEU A 32 -19.32 4.49 -5.09
CA LEU A 32 -19.84 5.84 -5.24
C LEU A 32 -19.06 6.61 -6.30
N GLY A 33 -19.76 7.47 -7.05
CA GLY A 33 -19.10 8.51 -7.85
C GLY A 33 -18.78 9.75 -7.04
N MET A 34 -18.10 10.71 -7.65
CA MET A 34 -17.73 11.96 -6.97
C MET A 34 -18.93 12.79 -6.49
N ASP A 35 -20.02 12.83 -7.27
CA ASP A 35 -21.22 13.56 -6.88
C ASP A 35 -21.88 12.95 -5.63
N ASP A 36 -21.89 11.62 -5.54
CA ASP A 36 -22.41 10.88 -4.39
C ASP A 36 -21.58 11.21 -3.12
N VAL A 37 -20.25 11.20 -3.24
CA VAL A 37 -19.34 11.55 -2.13
C VAL A 37 -19.45 13.03 -1.75
N ARG A 38 -19.66 13.93 -2.72
CA ARG A 38 -19.86 15.36 -2.47
C ARG A 38 -21.10 15.63 -1.63
N GLU A 39 -22.20 14.94 -1.87
CA GLU A 39 -23.41 15.06 -1.03
C GLU A 39 -23.15 14.59 0.40
N ILE A 40 -22.41 13.48 0.57
CA ILE A 40 -22.04 12.96 1.88
C ILE A 40 -21.14 13.96 2.63
N ALA A 41 -20.17 14.55 1.93
CA ALA A 41 -19.21 15.51 2.49
C ALA A 41 -19.87 16.75 3.08
N LYS A 42 -21.06 17.15 2.63
CA LYS A 42 -21.83 18.25 3.23
C LYS A 42 -22.22 18.01 4.69
N THR A 43 -22.25 16.74 5.11
CA THR A 43 -22.71 16.33 6.46
C THR A 43 -21.61 15.72 7.32
N GLN A 44 -20.42 15.49 6.76
CA GLN A 44 -19.31 14.85 7.45
C GLN A 44 -18.14 15.81 7.63
N ASN A 45 -17.47 15.71 8.78
CA ASN A 45 -16.22 16.42 8.99
C ASN A 45 -15.09 15.65 8.30
N VAL A 46 -14.37 16.34 7.43
CA VAL A 46 -13.16 15.81 6.81
C VAL A 46 -11.98 16.06 7.76
N SER A 47 -11.18 15.03 8.02
CA SER A 47 -9.97 15.16 8.82
C SER A 47 -8.99 16.13 8.17
N GLU A 48 -8.13 16.75 8.97
CA GLU A 48 -7.06 17.56 8.40
C GLU A 48 -6.16 16.74 7.47
N PRO A 49 -5.67 17.35 6.37
CA PRO A 49 -4.70 16.69 5.52
C PRO A 49 -3.42 16.30 6.25
N ASP A 50 -2.88 15.13 5.92
CA ASP A 50 -1.53 14.74 6.32
C ASP A 50 -0.44 15.57 5.60
N ASP A 51 0.81 15.41 6.02
CA ASP A 51 1.93 16.20 5.51
C ASP A 51 2.21 15.99 4.03
N ILE A 52 2.01 14.78 3.50
CA ILE A 52 2.26 14.51 2.08
C ILE A 52 1.16 15.14 1.22
N VAL A 53 -0.09 15.07 1.65
CA VAL A 53 -1.20 15.74 0.97
C VAL A 53 -1.07 17.25 1.03
N ARG A 54 -0.66 17.84 2.19
CA ARG A 54 -0.33 19.27 2.28
C ARG A 54 0.76 19.67 1.29
N THR A 55 1.79 18.84 1.15
CA THR A 55 2.89 19.06 0.20
C THR A 55 2.36 19.10 -1.24
N ILE A 56 1.51 18.15 -1.61
CA ILE A 56 0.90 18.07 -2.95
C ILE A 56 0.00 19.27 -3.23
N ILE A 57 -0.90 19.64 -2.30
CA ILE A 57 -1.76 20.83 -2.42
C ILE A 57 -0.92 22.10 -2.59
N TYR A 58 0.12 22.27 -1.78
CA TYR A 58 0.98 23.45 -1.85
C TYR A 58 1.64 23.59 -3.22
N ARG A 59 2.25 22.52 -3.73
CA ARG A 59 2.86 22.50 -5.07
C ARG A 59 1.82 22.76 -6.17
N LYS A 60 0.60 22.24 -6.00
CA LYS A 60 -0.49 22.50 -6.95
C LYS A 60 -0.86 23.97 -6.98
N ARG A 61 -0.98 24.62 -5.81
CA ARG A 61 -1.26 26.06 -5.70
C ARG A 61 -0.16 26.89 -6.38
N GLU A 62 1.11 26.58 -6.16
CA GLU A 62 2.21 27.25 -6.87
C GLU A 62 2.10 27.11 -8.39
N ASN A 63 1.67 25.94 -8.88
CA ASN A 63 1.47 25.71 -10.32
C ASN A 63 0.26 26.49 -10.86
N VAL A 64 -0.83 26.59 -10.09
CA VAL A 64 -2.00 27.39 -10.45
C VAL A 64 -1.66 28.88 -10.48
N GLU A 65 -0.84 29.38 -9.55
CA GLU A 65 -0.43 30.78 -9.50
C GLU A 65 0.40 31.23 -10.71
N LYS A 66 1.17 30.31 -11.29
CA LYS A 66 1.98 30.55 -12.49
C LYS A 66 1.16 30.59 -13.78
N LEU A 67 -0.13 30.23 -13.74
CA LEU A 67 -0.98 30.27 -14.93
C LEU A 67 -1.26 31.72 -15.34
N ASN A 68 -1.15 31.99 -16.64
CA ASN A 68 -1.56 33.26 -17.24
C ASN A 68 -3.10 33.35 -17.34
N ARG A 69 -3.77 33.48 -16.20
CA ARG A 69 -5.22 33.55 -16.04
C ARG A 69 -5.58 34.64 -15.03
N SER A 70 -6.84 35.07 -15.01
CA SER A 70 -7.29 36.05 -14.00
C SER A 70 -7.29 35.43 -12.60
N GLU A 71 -7.12 36.27 -11.56
CA GLU A 71 -7.14 35.83 -10.16
C GLU A 71 -8.43 35.08 -9.79
N PHE A 72 -9.57 35.49 -10.35
CA PHE A 72 -10.83 34.77 -10.19
C PHE A 72 -10.78 33.35 -10.77
N GLN A 73 -10.22 33.18 -11.96
CA GLN A 73 -10.06 31.86 -12.58
C GLN A 73 -9.08 30.98 -11.81
N LYS A 74 -7.96 31.54 -11.35
CA LYS A 74 -7.00 30.83 -10.50
C LYS A 74 -7.65 30.35 -9.20
N LYS A 75 -8.42 31.21 -8.53
CA LYS A 75 -9.18 30.85 -7.33
C LYS A 75 -10.14 29.69 -7.61
N PHE A 76 -10.92 29.77 -8.68
CA PHE A 76 -11.86 28.70 -9.05
C PHE A 76 -11.15 27.36 -9.29
N ILE A 77 -10.02 27.38 -10.00
CA ILE A 77 -9.18 26.19 -10.22
C ILE A 77 -8.61 25.65 -8.90
N GLY A 78 -8.15 26.54 -8.02
CA GLY A 78 -7.67 26.18 -6.69
C GLY A 78 -8.74 25.54 -5.81
N ASP A 79 -9.95 26.10 -5.82
CA ASP A 79 -11.12 25.57 -5.09
C ASP A 79 -11.48 24.17 -5.59
N TYR A 80 -11.48 23.96 -6.92
CA TYR A 80 -11.68 22.64 -7.52
C TYR A 80 -10.66 21.61 -7.02
N PHE A 81 -9.36 21.91 -7.08
CA PHE A 81 -8.34 20.97 -6.61
C PHE A 81 -8.40 20.71 -5.10
N ASN A 82 -8.72 21.73 -4.29
CA ASN A 82 -8.95 21.54 -2.86
C ASN A 82 -10.13 20.59 -2.61
N GLU A 83 -11.21 20.71 -3.38
CA GLU A 83 -12.37 19.81 -3.29
C GLU A 83 -11.98 18.36 -3.61
N ILE A 84 -11.27 18.10 -4.72
CA ILE A 84 -10.84 16.74 -5.10
C ILE A 84 -10.07 16.05 -3.97
N ILE A 85 -9.11 16.75 -3.36
CA ILE A 85 -8.33 16.21 -2.25
C ILE A 85 -9.18 15.99 -0.99
N THR A 86 -10.08 16.93 -0.69
CA THR A 86 -10.98 16.84 0.46
C THR A 86 -11.88 15.61 0.37
N LEU A 87 -12.42 15.34 -0.81
CA LEU A 87 -13.27 14.16 -1.06
C LEU A 87 -12.47 12.85 -1.02
N ASP A 88 -11.25 12.84 -1.57
CA ASP A 88 -10.35 11.68 -1.49
C ASP A 88 -9.98 11.33 -0.03
N GLN A 89 -9.74 12.34 0.80
CA GLN A 89 -9.44 12.17 2.24
C GLN A 89 -10.64 11.66 3.03
N LEU A 90 -11.83 12.16 2.73
CA LEU A 90 -13.07 11.66 3.33
C LEU A 90 -13.23 10.16 3.09
N VAL A 91 -13.01 9.71 1.85
CA VAL A 91 -13.12 8.30 1.49
C VAL A 91 -12.01 7.47 2.13
N SER A 92 -10.77 7.96 2.08
CA SER A 92 -9.60 7.25 2.63
C SER A 92 -9.72 7.00 4.13
N SER A 93 -10.23 7.99 4.88
CA SER A 93 -10.44 7.91 6.32
C SER A 93 -11.72 7.15 6.72
N SER A 94 -12.71 7.06 5.84
CA SER A 94 -13.95 6.34 6.11
C SER A 94 -13.78 4.82 6.05
N LYS A 95 -14.47 4.10 6.94
CA LYS A 95 -14.50 2.62 6.92
C LYS A 95 -15.42 2.04 5.85
N ASN A 96 -16.43 2.80 5.42
CA ASN A 96 -17.56 2.27 4.66
C ASN A 96 -17.71 2.87 3.26
N LEU A 97 -16.95 3.92 2.93
CA LEU A 97 -17.04 4.56 1.62
C LEU A 97 -16.10 3.86 0.63
N LYS A 98 -16.64 3.63 -0.56
CA LYS A 98 -15.90 3.18 -1.75
C LYS A 98 -16.12 4.22 -2.85
N LEU A 99 -15.06 4.70 -3.46
CA LEU A 99 -15.08 5.71 -4.52
C LEU A 99 -14.56 5.10 -5.81
N ILE A 100 -15.27 5.34 -6.90
CA ILE A 100 -14.75 5.21 -8.25
C ILE A 100 -14.78 6.59 -8.91
N ASN A 101 -13.65 7.02 -9.46
CA ASN A 101 -13.51 8.37 -9.98
C ASN A 101 -12.62 8.41 -11.24
N ASP A 102 -13.09 9.13 -12.26
CA ASP A 102 -12.34 9.39 -13.48
C ASP A 102 -11.49 10.67 -13.45
N ASP A 103 -11.60 11.42 -12.34
CA ASP A 103 -10.95 12.71 -12.10
C ASP A 103 -10.34 12.77 -10.69
N GLY A 104 -9.51 11.79 -10.36
CA GLY A 104 -8.94 11.61 -9.01
C GLY A 104 -7.65 12.37 -8.72
N VAL A 105 -6.99 12.01 -7.62
CA VAL A 105 -5.77 12.66 -7.12
C VAL A 105 -4.56 12.40 -8.03
N PHE A 106 -4.30 11.15 -8.39
CA PHE A 106 -3.23 10.78 -9.32
C PHE A 106 -3.45 11.31 -10.74
N HIS A 107 -4.69 11.55 -11.17
CA HIS A 107 -4.96 12.25 -12.43
C HIS A 107 -4.71 13.76 -12.34
N ASN A 108 -5.25 14.43 -11.32
CA ASN A 108 -5.20 15.89 -11.22
C ASN A 108 -3.87 16.43 -10.68
N PHE A 109 -3.11 15.62 -9.95
CA PHE A 109 -1.89 16.02 -9.25
C PHE A 109 -0.65 15.24 -9.71
N SER A 110 -0.67 14.68 -10.94
CA SER A 110 0.41 13.80 -11.41
C SER A 110 1.79 14.46 -11.31
N LYS A 111 1.93 15.74 -11.69
CA LYS A 111 3.20 16.49 -11.63
C LYS A 111 3.67 16.69 -10.20
N GLU A 112 2.76 17.07 -9.32
CA GLU A 112 3.03 17.31 -7.92
C GLU A 112 3.43 16.01 -7.20
N ILE A 113 2.76 14.90 -7.53
CA ILE A 113 3.08 13.56 -7.01
C ILE A 113 4.43 13.06 -7.53
N LEU A 114 4.71 13.17 -8.84
CA LEU A 114 6.00 12.83 -9.43
C LEU A 114 7.15 13.64 -8.84
N SER A 115 6.90 14.91 -8.52
CA SER A 115 7.87 15.75 -7.84
C SER A 115 8.03 15.35 -6.37
N ALA A 116 6.95 15.00 -5.67
CA ALA A 116 6.97 14.64 -4.26
C ALA A 116 7.64 13.28 -4.03
N SER A 117 7.45 12.33 -4.94
CA SER A 117 8.02 10.98 -4.83
C SER A 117 9.55 10.96 -4.90
N LYS A 118 10.18 11.99 -5.46
CA LYS A 118 11.65 12.13 -5.48
C LYS A 118 12.23 12.41 -4.10
N GLU A 119 11.45 13.01 -3.20
CA GLU A 119 11.88 13.43 -1.86
C GLU A 119 11.21 12.61 -0.74
N LYS A 120 9.98 12.16 -0.98
CA LYS A 120 9.07 11.54 0.00
C LYS A 120 8.43 10.27 -0.57
N TYR A 121 9.26 9.36 -1.09
CA TYR A 121 8.79 8.15 -1.79
C TYR A 121 7.82 7.31 -0.95
N ASN A 122 8.20 7.03 0.30
CA ASN A 122 7.41 6.17 1.20
C ASN A 122 6.09 6.84 1.59
N GLU A 123 6.06 8.15 1.74
CA GLU A 123 4.84 8.90 2.03
C GLU A 123 3.90 8.96 0.83
N VAL A 124 4.43 9.12 -0.39
CA VAL A 124 3.62 9.00 -1.62
C VAL A 124 3.07 7.58 -1.78
N GLN A 125 3.87 6.56 -1.48
CA GLN A 125 3.43 5.17 -1.52
C GLN A 125 2.24 4.93 -0.57
N LYS A 126 2.17 5.61 0.57
CA LYS A 126 1.01 5.52 1.48
C LYS A 126 -0.31 5.97 0.83
N LEU A 127 -0.27 6.90 -0.14
CA LEU A 127 -1.47 7.36 -0.88
C LEU A 127 -2.07 6.29 -1.80
N LEU A 128 -1.28 5.25 -2.10
CA LEU A 128 -1.68 4.10 -2.89
C LEU A 128 -2.28 2.97 -2.04
N LEU A 129 -2.16 3.05 -0.71
CA LEU A 129 -2.81 2.09 0.18
C LEU A 129 -4.33 2.17 -0.05
N ASN A 130 -4.94 1.02 -0.34
CA ASN A 130 -6.37 0.89 -0.64
C ASN A 130 -6.81 1.53 -1.97
N ARG A 131 -5.88 1.77 -2.90
CA ARG A 131 -6.19 2.29 -4.22
C ARG A 131 -5.90 1.26 -5.31
N LYS A 132 -6.80 1.13 -6.28
CA LYS A 132 -6.53 0.50 -7.56
C LYS A 132 -6.53 1.56 -8.65
N ILE A 133 -5.63 1.43 -9.61
CA ILE A 133 -5.53 2.35 -10.74
C ILE A 133 -5.94 1.64 -12.03
N ILE A 134 -6.79 2.29 -12.80
CA ILE A 134 -7.07 1.92 -14.19
C ILE A 134 -6.42 2.97 -15.10
N TYR A 135 -5.35 2.57 -15.79
CA TYR A 135 -4.63 3.41 -16.73
C TYR A 135 -5.16 3.23 -18.15
N PHE A 136 -5.64 4.31 -18.76
CA PHE A 136 -6.22 4.33 -20.09
C PHE A 136 -5.19 4.75 -21.13
N THR A 137 -5.14 4.00 -22.25
CA THR A 137 -4.36 4.33 -23.44
C THR A 137 -5.23 4.29 -24.69
N ALA A 138 -4.84 5.04 -25.73
CA ALA A 138 -5.49 5.07 -27.03
C ALA A 138 -4.52 5.68 -28.05
N SER A 139 -4.81 5.47 -29.33
CA SER A 139 -4.11 6.13 -30.44
C SER A 139 -4.26 7.65 -30.38
N SER A 140 -3.24 8.37 -30.83
CA SER A 140 -3.25 9.85 -30.89
C SER A 140 -4.40 10.35 -31.77
N GLU A 141 -4.73 9.62 -32.83
CA GLU A 141 -5.85 9.89 -33.73
C GLU A 141 -7.18 9.85 -32.95
N LYS A 142 -7.41 8.79 -32.16
CA LYS A 142 -8.62 8.68 -31.35
C LYS A 142 -8.74 9.79 -30.32
N ILE A 143 -7.65 10.13 -29.63
CA ILE A 143 -7.63 11.25 -28.66
C ILE A 143 -7.98 12.56 -29.37
N LEU A 144 -7.36 12.82 -30.52
CA LEU A 144 -7.59 14.03 -31.31
C LEU A 144 -9.06 14.13 -31.78
N ASP A 145 -9.64 13.03 -32.24
CA ASP A 145 -11.02 13.02 -32.72
C ASP A 145 -12.03 13.25 -31.58
N ASN A 146 -11.80 12.66 -30.41
CA ASN A 146 -12.60 12.95 -29.22
C ASN A 146 -12.49 14.43 -28.78
N LEU A 147 -11.30 15.03 -28.88
CA LEU A 147 -11.11 16.45 -28.56
C LEU A 147 -11.85 17.36 -29.56
N LYS A 148 -11.84 17.02 -30.86
CA LYS A 148 -12.62 17.74 -31.88
C LYS A 148 -14.12 17.63 -31.62
N GLU A 149 -14.61 16.43 -31.33
CA GLU A 149 -16.03 16.20 -31.04
C GLU A 149 -16.47 17.00 -29.80
N ARG A 150 -15.64 17.02 -28.75
CA ARG A 150 -15.89 17.83 -27.54
C ARG A 150 -15.94 19.32 -27.85
N HIS A 151 -14.98 19.82 -28.64
CA HIS A 151 -14.97 21.22 -29.07
C HIS A 151 -16.26 21.61 -29.80
N GLN A 152 -16.75 20.74 -30.69
CA GLN A 152 -18.00 20.97 -31.41
C GLN A 152 -19.22 21.00 -30.48
N LYS A 153 -19.27 20.13 -29.46
CA LYS A 153 -20.39 20.05 -28.52
C LYS A 153 -20.42 21.19 -27.50
N THR A 154 -19.26 21.56 -26.96
CA THR A 154 -19.14 22.58 -25.91
C THR A 154 -17.95 23.52 -26.16
N PRO A 155 -18.04 24.42 -27.16
CA PRO A 155 -16.95 25.33 -27.49
C PRO A 155 -16.60 26.22 -26.29
N GLY A 156 -15.30 26.33 -25.97
CA GLY A 156 -14.80 27.19 -24.90
C GLY A 156 -14.96 26.64 -23.48
N ALA A 157 -15.37 25.38 -23.32
CA ALA A 157 -15.31 24.69 -22.02
C ALA A 157 -13.87 24.67 -21.48
N SER A 158 -13.70 24.56 -20.16
CA SER A 158 -12.37 24.59 -19.51
C SER A 158 -11.42 23.49 -20.00
N ASN A 159 -11.96 22.41 -20.56
CA ASN A 159 -11.27 21.26 -21.13
C ASN A 159 -11.27 21.23 -22.68
N ASP A 160 -11.60 22.34 -23.33
CA ASP A 160 -11.58 22.50 -24.79
C ASP A 160 -10.17 22.79 -25.32
N TRP A 161 -9.30 21.78 -25.26
CA TRP A 161 -7.91 21.91 -25.67
C TRP A 161 -7.77 22.29 -27.14
N TYR A 162 -8.68 21.82 -28.00
CA TYR A 162 -8.69 22.09 -29.43
C TYR A 162 -8.88 23.58 -29.73
N GLY A 163 -9.84 24.23 -29.08
CA GLY A 163 -10.07 25.67 -29.21
C GLY A 163 -8.90 26.51 -28.69
N TYR A 164 -8.20 26.05 -27.65
CA TYR A 164 -7.03 26.77 -27.10
C TYR A 164 -5.78 26.66 -27.98
N THR A 165 -5.52 25.51 -28.60
CA THR A 165 -4.33 25.33 -29.46
C THR A 165 -4.35 26.16 -30.71
N GLN A 166 -5.53 26.44 -31.28
CA GLN A 166 -5.62 27.30 -32.47
C GLN A 166 -5.09 28.72 -32.24
N LYS A 167 -4.95 29.13 -30.96
CA LYS A 167 -4.46 30.46 -30.56
C LYS A 167 -3.00 30.46 -30.10
N ASN A 168 -2.38 29.29 -29.93
CA ASN A 168 -1.03 29.14 -29.38
C ASN A 168 -0.07 28.54 -30.40
N SER A 169 1.23 28.62 -30.12
CA SER A 169 2.29 28.09 -31.01
C SER A 169 2.50 26.58 -30.92
N ILE A 170 1.88 25.90 -29.96
CA ILE A 170 2.02 24.45 -29.76
C ILE A 170 0.90 23.73 -30.51
N SER A 171 1.27 22.75 -31.35
CA SER A 171 0.30 21.93 -32.06
C SER A 171 -0.47 21.02 -31.10
N ILE A 172 -1.71 20.68 -31.44
CA ILE A 172 -2.51 19.78 -30.59
C ILE A 172 -1.88 18.39 -30.47
N GLN A 173 -1.18 17.93 -31.51
CA GLN A 173 -0.42 16.68 -31.49
C GLN A 173 0.67 16.71 -30.42
N GLU A 174 1.49 17.77 -30.38
CA GLU A 174 2.52 17.93 -29.34
C GLU A 174 1.92 17.94 -27.93
N MET A 175 0.75 18.57 -27.73
CA MET A 175 0.08 18.55 -26.43
C MET A 175 -0.44 17.15 -26.05
N ILE A 176 -0.96 16.40 -27.03
CA ILE A 176 -1.39 15.01 -26.81
C ILE A 176 -0.18 14.16 -26.40
N GLU A 177 0.94 14.28 -27.11
CA GLU A 177 2.17 13.55 -26.79
C GLU A 177 2.69 13.88 -25.38
N ILE A 178 2.73 15.16 -25.00
CA ILE A 178 3.09 15.59 -23.64
C ILE A 178 2.15 14.95 -22.62
N SER A 179 0.83 15.01 -22.84
CA SER A 179 -0.15 14.46 -21.90
C SER A 179 -0.09 12.94 -21.78
N VAL A 180 0.21 12.24 -22.88
CA VAL A 180 0.43 10.77 -22.90
C VAL A 180 1.67 10.44 -22.08
N ASN A 181 2.78 11.12 -22.33
CA ASN A 181 4.05 10.90 -21.62
C ASN A 181 3.90 11.16 -20.12
N GLU A 182 3.27 12.27 -19.73
CA GLU A 182 2.99 12.57 -18.31
C GLU A 182 2.13 11.49 -17.64
N SER A 183 1.14 10.95 -18.37
CA SER A 183 0.28 9.88 -17.86
C SER A 183 1.01 8.54 -17.75
N GLU A 184 1.93 8.25 -18.67
CA GLU A 184 2.77 7.05 -18.65
C GLU A 184 3.81 7.13 -17.52
N GLU A 185 4.39 8.30 -17.24
CA GLU A 185 5.30 8.52 -16.11
C GLU A 185 4.62 8.23 -14.77
N ILE A 186 3.41 8.78 -14.55
CA ILE A 186 2.68 8.51 -13.30
C ILE A 186 2.25 7.04 -13.20
N TYR A 187 1.84 6.41 -14.30
CA TYR A 187 1.54 4.98 -14.33
C TYR A 187 2.75 4.14 -13.90
N ASN A 188 3.93 4.43 -14.45
CA ASN A 188 5.16 3.71 -14.11
C ASN A 188 5.58 3.92 -12.66
N LEU A 189 5.43 5.14 -12.12
CA LEU A 189 5.66 5.41 -10.70
C LEU A 189 4.73 4.59 -9.81
N VAL A 190 3.43 4.61 -10.09
CA VAL A 190 2.43 3.92 -9.26
C VAL A 190 2.64 2.40 -9.32
N LYS A 191 2.98 1.88 -10.50
CA LYS A 191 3.36 0.47 -10.67
C LYS A 191 4.61 0.11 -9.87
N SER A 192 5.66 0.94 -9.91
CA SER A 192 6.90 0.68 -9.16
C SER A 192 6.71 0.74 -7.64
N MET A 193 5.66 1.42 -7.18
CA MET A 193 5.26 1.49 -5.77
C MET A 193 4.43 0.29 -5.31
N GLY A 194 4.14 -0.67 -6.20
CA GLY A 194 3.41 -1.90 -5.86
C GLY A 194 1.89 -1.72 -5.81
N ALA A 195 1.33 -0.66 -6.40
CA ALA A 195 -0.11 -0.54 -6.51
C ALA A 195 -0.69 -1.58 -7.46
N ALA A 196 -1.93 -2.00 -7.19
CA ALA A 196 -2.72 -2.74 -8.15
C ALA A 196 -3.08 -1.81 -9.32
N VAL A 197 -2.51 -2.08 -10.49
CA VAL A 197 -2.71 -1.30 -11.71
C VAL A 197 -3.20 -2.20 -12.84
N MET A 198 -4.19 -1.72 -13.59
CA MET A 198 -4.64 -2.34 -14.84
C MET A 198 -4.54 -1.33 -15.98
N ARG A 199 -4.09 -1.78 -17.16
CA ARG A 199 -4.07 -0.98 -18.39
C ARG A 199 -5.26 -1.34 -19.27
N ILE A 200 -5.98 -0.34 -19.76
CA ILE A 200 -7.08 -0.46 -20.72
C ILE A 200 -6.70 0.29 -21.99
N ASN A 201 -6.77 -0.38 -23.13
CA ASN A 201 -6.63 0.26 -24.42
C ASN A 201 -8.00 0.57 -25.02
N LEU A 202 -8.37 1.84 -25.09
CA LEU A 202 -9.67 2.24 -25.61
C LEU A 202 -9.81 2.07 -27.12
N ASP A 203 -8.74 1.77 -27.87
CA ASP A 203 -8.88 1.36 -29.28
C ASP A 203 -9.52 -0.04 -29.43
N GLU A 204 -9.54 -0.84 -28.37
CA GLU A 204 -10.15 -2.17 -28.33
C GLU A 204 -11.68 -2.12 -28.10
N ASP A 205 -12.33 -3.29 -28.12
CA ASP A 205 -13.75 -3.41 -27.88
C ASP A 205 -14.15 -2.87 -26.50
N ASN A 206 -15.20 -2.06 -26.46
CA ASN A 206 -15.63 -1.39 -25.24
C ASN A 206 -16.21 -2.39 -24.22
N MET A 207 -16.93 -3.43 -24.65
CA MET A 207 -17.53 -4.40 -23.73
C MET A 207 -16.46 -5.28 -23.09
N GLU A 208 -15.47 -5.73 -23.87
CA GLU A 208 -14.32 -6.47 -23.34
C GLU A 208 -13.55 -5.65 -22.30
N ASN A 209 -13.33 -4.35 -22.57
CA ASN A 209 -12.67 -3.46 -21.63
C ASN A 209 -13.49 -3.23 -20.35
N ILE A 210 -14.82 -3.14 -20.45
CA ILE A 210 -15.71 -3.02 -19.29
C ILE A 210 -15.66 -4.30 -18.43
N GLU A 211 -15.70 -5.47 -19.05
CA GLU A 211 -15.57 -6.75 -18.34
C GLU A 211 -14.21 -6.88 -17.64
N LYS A 212 -13.11 -6.53 -18.32
CA LYS A 212 -11.76 -6.46 -17.71
C LYS A 212 -11.74 -5.54 -16.50
N ALA A 213 -12.32 -4.35 -16.62
CA ALA A 213 -12.39 -3.38 -15.52
C ALA A 213 -13.24 -3.87 -14.35
N GLN A 214 -14.39 -4.47 -14.63
CA GLN A 214 -15.26 -5.05 -13.62
C GLN A 214 -14.53 -6.16 -12.86
N ASN A 215 -13.93 -7.12 -13.57
CA ASN A 215 -13.15 -8.19 -12.95
C ASN A 215 -12.01 -7.62 -12.11
N PHE A 216 -11.26 -6.65 -12.61
CA PHE A 216 -10.21 -6.00 -11.85
C PHE A 216 -10.71 -5.26 -10.61
N ILE A 217 -11.93 -4.70 -10.63
CA ILE A 217 -12.54 -4.04 -9.47
C ILE A 217 -13.01 -5.08 -8.44
N ASP A 218 -13.73 -6.11 -8.91
CA ASP A 218 -14.39 -7.15 -8.12
C ASP A 218 -13.41 -8.18 -7.55
N GLU A 219 -12.28 -8.40 -8.22
CA GLU A 219 -11.14 -9.10 -7.66
C GLU A 219 -10.83 -8.47 -6.30
N HIS A 220 -10.92 -9.23 -5.22
CA HIS A 220 -10.59 -8.70 -3.90
C HIS A 220 -9.15 -8.19 -3.97
N PRO A 221 -8.85 -6.97 -3.48
CA PRO A 221 -7.55 -6.41 -3.74
C PRO A 221 -6.48 -7.28 -3.10
N CYS A 222 -5.49 -7.49 -3.95
CA CYS A 222 -4.12 -7.81 -3.65
C CYS A 222 -3.92 -9.23 -3.14
N SER A 223 -3.31 -10.05 -4.01
CA SER A 223 -2.20 -10.86 -3.52
C SER A 223 -1.38 -9.96 -2.60
N VAL A 224 -1.39 -10.24 -1.31
CA VAL A 224 -0.52 -9.52 -0.40
C VAL A 224 0.91 -9.79 -0.88
N ASP A 225 1.65 -8.73 -1.18
CA ASP A 225 3.02 -8.87 -1.65
C ASP A 225 3.88 -9.29 -0.47
N PHE A 226 4.66 -10.34 -0.68
CA PHE A 226 5.67 -10.76 0.29
C PHE A 226 7.01 -10.22 -0.17
N ILE A 227 7.89 -9.89 0.77
CA ILE A 227 9.24 -9.48 0.40
C ILE A 227 9.91 -10.56 -0.44
N THR A 228 10.64 -10.13 -1.47
CA THR A 228 11.51 -11.01 -2.25
C THR A 228 12.85 -11.19 -1.54
N LYS A 229 13.66 -12.14 -2.02
CA LYS A 229 15.03 -12.31 -1.51
C LYS A 229 15.86 -11.05 -1.79
N GLU A 230 15.65 -10.46 -2.96
CA GLU A 230 16.30 -9.23 -3.41
C GLU A 230 15.92 -8.06 -2.50
N ASP A 231 14.63 -7.90 -2.18
CA ASP A 231 14.17 -6.89 -1.21
C ASP A 231 14.74 -7.10 0.18
N PHE A 232 14.81 -8.37 0.64
CA PHE A 232 15.40 -8.72 1.91
C PHE A 232 16.88 -8.32 1.97
N ILE A 233 17.68 -8.69 0.96
CA ILE A 233 19.12 -8.35 0.92
C ILE A 233 19.29 -6.83 0.90
N ARG A 234 18.60 -6.15 -0.01
CA ARG A 234 18.64 -4.69 -0.15
C ARG A 234 18.28 -3.98 1.15
N THR A 235 17.20 -4.40 1.81
CA THR A 235 16.74 -3.80 3.06
C THR A 235 17.71 -4.06 4.21
N ALA A 236 18.29 -5.26 4.28
CA ALA A 236 19.29 -5.61 5.29
C ALA A 236 20.58 -4.78 5.14
N GLU A 237 21.02 -4.53 3.90
CA GLU A 237 22.17 -3.68 3.59
C GLU A 237 21.91 -2.21 3.94
N LEU A 238 20.74 -1.68 3.56
CA LEU A 238 20.35 -0.29 3.84
C LEU A 238 20.19 -0.01 5.33
N ASN A 239 19.58 -0.93 6.08
CA ASN A 239 19.38 -0.75 7.52
C ASN A 239 20.70 -0.62 8.30
N ASN A 240 21.84 -1.01 7.70
CA ASN A 240 23.22 -0.84 8.18
C ASN A 240 23.47 -1.29 9.64
N SER A 241 22.51 -2.02 10.23
CA SER A 241 22.51 -2.33 11.66
C SER A 241 23.48 -3.48 11.92
N LYS A 242 24.08 -3.50 13.12
CA LYS A 242 24.95 -4.61 13.53
C LYS A 242 24.20 -5.95 13.51
N HIS A 243 22.88 -5.96 13.62
CA HIS A 243 22.06 -7.18 13.58
C HIS A 243 22.29 -7.94 12.27
N TRP A 244 22.15 -7.26 11.14
CA TRP A 244 22.18 -7.86 9.81
C TRP A 244 23.58 -8.30 9.37
N LYS A 245 24.63 -7.69 9.93
CA LYS A 245 26.04 -7.97 9.57
C LYS A 245 26.69 -9.13 10.32
N THR A 246 26.07 -9.63 11.39
CA THR A 246 26.69 -10.64 12.27
C THR A 246 26.67 -12.05 11.68
N GLN A 247 25.83 -12.31 10.69
CA GLN A 247 25.62 -13.63 10.10
C GLN A 247 25.31 -13.49 8.60
N PRO A 248 25.65 -14.48 7.75
CA PRO A 248 25.32 -14.45 6.33
C PRO A 248 23.82 -14.24 6.10
N LEU A 249 23.46 -13.35 5.17
CA LEU A 249 22.08 -13.00 4.87
C LEU A 249 21.32 -14.20 4.28
N GLU A 250 21.99 -15.07 3.55
CA GLU A 250 21.43 -16.30 2.97
C GLU A 250 20.92 -17.26 4.04
N ASN A 251 21.63 -17.34 5.16
CA ASN A 251 21.22 -18.19 6.27
C ASN A 251 20.00 -17.60 7.01
N ARG A 252 19.83 -16.27 6.97
CA ARG A 252 18.64 -15.60 7.51
C ARG A 252 17.46 -15.74 6.56
N TRP A 253 17.70 -15.62 5.26
CA TRP A 253 16.66 -15.75 4.23
C TRP A 253 15.94 -17.09 4.31
N GLU A 254 16.65 -18.18 4.57
CA GLU A 254 16.08 -19.54 4.68
C GLU A 254 14.79 -19.60 5.54
N TYR A 255 14.82 -19.02 6.74
CA TYR A 255 13.65 -19.04 7.62
C TYR A 255 12.63 -17.93 7.30
N HIS A 256 13.03 -16.84 6.63
CA HIS A 256 12.09 -15.83 6.12
C HIS A 256 11.26 -16.42 4.97
N GLU A 257 11.93 -17.05 4.00
CA GLU A 257 11.30 -17.72 2.86
C GLU A 257 10.31 -18.80 3.31
N LYS A 258 10.70 -19.62 4.29
CA LYS A 258 9.80 -20.63 4.84
C LYS A 258 8.57 -20.01 5.51
N SER A 259 8.76 -18.93 6.26
CA SER A 259 7.65 -18.19 6.88
C SER A 259 6.71 -17.62 5.82
N ILE A 260 7.25 -17.02 4.75
CA ILE A 260 6.49 -16.50 3.61
C ILE A 260 5.67 -17.61 2.93
N GLN A 261 6.25 -18.80 2.73
CA GLN A 261 5.52 -19.94 2.16
C GLN A 261 4.32 -20.35 3.00
N ILE A 262 4.45 -20.37 4.34
CA ILE A 262 3.34 -20.65 5.25
C ILE A 262 2.31 -19.52 5.19
N LEU A 263 2.73 -18.26 5.25
CA LEU A 263 1.79 -17.13 5.15
C LEU A 263 1.01 -17.16 3.82
N LYS A 264 1.65 -17.50 2.70
CA LYS A 264 0.98 -17.71 1.41
C LYS A 264 -0.07 -18.81 1.47
N SER A 265 0.21 -19.94 2.14
CA SER A 265 -0.74 -21.05 2.25
C SER A 265 -1.94 -20.74 3.17
N LEU A 266 -1.77 -19.80 4.10
CA LEU A 266 -2.86 -19.30 4.94
C LEU A 266 -3.86 -18.43 4.17
N GLN A 267 -3.59 -18.05 2.92
CA GLN A 267 -4.43 -17.14 2.14
C GLN A 267 -4.65 -15.81 2.87
N ILE A 268 -3.57 -15.20 3.36
CA ILE A 268 -3.64 -13.85 3.95
C ILE A 268 -4.20 -12.89 2.88
N SER A 269 -5.26 -12.18 3.24
CA SER A 269 -5.98 -11.26 2.35
C SER A 269 -5.67 -9.80 2.66
N ASN A 270 -5.16 -9.53 3.87
CA ASN A 270 -4.79 -8.20 4.32
C ASN A 270 -3.52 -8.27 5.19
N PRO A 271 -2.51 -7.41 4.97
CA PRO A 271 -1.31 -7.40 5.79
C PRO A 271 -1.58 -7.26 7.29
N ASP A 272 -2.60 -6.48 7.68
CA ASP A 272 -2.97 -6.28 9.09
C ASP A 272 -3.52 -7.54 9.80
N GLU A 273 -3.76 -8.65 9.07
CA GLU A 273 -4.08 -9.96 9.65
C GLU A 273 -2.85 -10.65 10.24
N VAL A 274 -1.65 -10.10 10.02
CA VAL A 274 -0.37 -10.63 10.50
C VAL A 274 0.25 -9.67 11.51
N LEU A 275 0.67 -10.22 12.65
CA LEU A 275 1.52 -9.53 13.63
C LEU A 275 2.96 -10.05 13.54
N GLU A 276 3.91 -9.20 13.21
CA GLU A 276 5.32 -9.53 13.19
C GLU A 276 6.03 -8.91 14.41
N ILE A 277 6.65 -9.74 15.25
CA ILE A 277 7.32 -9.31 16.47
C ILE A 277 8.81 -9.15 16.17
N GLY A 278 9.40 -8.02 16.59
CA GLY A 278 10.84 -7.77 16.54
C GLY A 278 11.44 -7.85 15.14
N THR A 279 10.80 -7.19 14.16
CA THR A 279 11.18 -7.24 12.74
C THR A 279 12.54 -6.65 12.42
N VAL A 280 13.08 -5.76 13.27
CA VAL A 280 14.36 -5.06 13.02
C VAL A 280 14.37 -4.37 11.63
N GLY A 281 13.22 -3.83 11.23
CA GLY A 281 13.04 -3.14 9.95
C GLY A 281 12.81 -4.07 8.75
N MET A 282 12.55 -5.36 8.99
CA MET A 282 12.26 -6.36 7.96
C MET A 282 10.89 -7.00 8.19
N GLN A 283 9.85 -6.51 7.50
CA GLN A 283 8.55 -7.19 7.47
C GLN A 283 8.56 -8.24 6.38
N LEU A 284 8.08 -9.45 6.66
CA LEU A 284 7.82 -10.47 5.63
C LEU A 284 6.71 -10.02 4.69
N LEU A 285 5.74 -9.30 5.26
CA LEU A 285 4.55 -8.83 4.59
C LEU A 285 4.45 -7.32 4.79
N PRO A 286 4.93 -6.49 3.84
CA PRO A 286 4.87 -5.04 3.95
C PRO A 286 3.46 -4.55 4.32
N GLY A 287 3.40 -3.70 5.34
CA GLY A 287 2.13 -3.21 5.90
C GLY A 287 1.50 -4.11 6.96
N SER A 288 2.13 -5.24 7.33
CA SER A 288 1.73 -6.01 8.52
C SER A 288 1.81 -5.17 9.78
N GLU A 289 1.07 -5.57 10.81
CA GLU A 289 1.24 -4.93 12.11
C GLU A 289 2.52 -5.44 12.77
N THR A 290 3.20 -4.58 13.50
CA THR A 290 4.49 -4.90 14.12
C THR A 290 4.51 -4.57 15.59
N MET A 291 5.20 -5.39 16.37
CA MET A 291 5.46 -5.12 17.79
C MET A 291 6.96 -5.17 18.06
N ASP A 292 7.50 -4.12 18.68
CA ASP A 292 8.92 -4.02 19.02
C ASP A 292 9.11 -3.23 20.33
N ILE A 293 10.25 -3.40 20.98
CA ILE A 293 10.59 -2.75 22.25
C ILE A 293 11.38 -1.46 22.02
N GLU A 294 11.20 -0.50 22.91
CA GLU A 294 12.01 0.71 22.94
C GLU A 294 13.49 0.41 23.31
N GLY A 295 14.42 1.15 22.69
CA GLY A 295 15.84 1.16 23.09
C GLY A 295 16.71 0.02 22.56
N TYR A 296 16.12 -1.02 21.95
CA TYR A 296 16.88 -2.09 21.30
C TYR A 296 16.79 -2.00 19.77
N TRP A 297 17.92 -2.28 19.12
CA TRP A 297 18.02 -2.36 17.65
C TRP A 297 17.43 -1.12 16.95
N ASN A 298 17.77 0.08 17.41
CA ASN A 298 17.29 1.31 16.78
C ASN A 298 17.86 1.40 15.34
N TYR A 299 16.98 1.29 14.36
CA TYR A 299 17.25 1.51 12.95
C TYR A 299 16.49 2.76 12.47
N GLU A 300 16.95 3.36 11.38
CA GLU A 300 16.30 4.53 10.80
C GLU A 300 14.87 4.19 10.37
N GLY A 301 13.89 5.01 10.76
CA GLY A 301 12.49 4.76 10.47
C GLY A 301 11.82 3.69 11.34
N LYS A 302 12.42 3.29 12.47
CA LYS A 302 11.76 2.42 13.46
C LYS A 302 10.45 3.06 13.94
N ASN A 303 9.33 2.51 13.49
CA ASN A 303 7.98 2.95 13.84
C ASN A 303 7.03 1.73 13.89
N PRO A 304 7.19 0.85 14.90
CA PRO A 304 6.32 -0.32 15.02
C PRO A 304 4.87 0.11 15.28
N THR A 305 3.91 -0.72 14.86
CA THR A 305 2.48 -0.51 15.20
C THR A 305 2.28 -0.44 16.72
N TYR A 306 3.00 -1.29 17.44
CA TYR A 306 2.98 -1.38 18.90
C TYR A 306 4.40 -1.26 19.43
N LEU A 307 4.73 -0.11 20.05
CA LEU A 307 5.96 0.04 20.83
C LEU A 307 5.73 -0.58 22.22
N HIS A 308 5.94 -1.89 22.33
CA HIS A 308 5.60 -2.67 23.52
C HIS A 308 6.61 -3.78 23.78
N ASP A 309 6.94 -3.96 25.05
CA ASP A 309 7.79 -5.05 25.51
C ASP A 309 6.98 -6.35 25.58
N ALA A 310 7.22 -7.28 24.66
CA ALA A 310 6.50 -8.55 24.58
C ALA A 310 6.59 -9.43 25.85
N ARG A 311 7.50 -9.10 26.78
CA ARG A 311 7.57 -9.74 28.12
C ARG A 311 6.42 -9.32 29.05
N LYS A 312 5.76 -8.20 28.76
CA LYS A 312 4.67 -7.64 29.56
C LYS A 312 3.33 -8.04 28.93
N THR A 313 2.50 -8.75 29.66
CA THR A 313 1.14 -9.11 29.25
C THR A 313 0.10 -8.34 30.07
N PRO A 314 -1.13 -8.10 29.53
CA PRO A 314 -1.57 -8.44 28.17
C PRO A 314 -0.82 -7.63 27.09
N TRP A 315 -0.72 -8.18 25.87
CA TRP A 315 -0.20 -7.40 24.74
C TRP A 315 -1.25 -6.37 24.29
N PRO A 316 -0.83 -5.22 23.71
CA PRO A 316 -1.74 -4.15 23.30
C PRO A 316 -2.81 -4.51 22.26
N PRO A 317 -2.58 -5.44 21.31
CA PRO A 317 -3.60 -5.77 20.32
C PRO A 317 -4.87 -6.33 20.95
N GLU A 318 -6.02 -5.75 20.60
CA GLU A 318 -7.34 -6.22 21.03
C GLU A 318 -7.99 -7.19 20.02
N LYS A 319 -7.33 -7.43 18.89
CA LYS A 319 -7.84 -8.29 17.81
C LYS A 319 -7.12 -9.63 17.75
N LYS A 320 -7.76 -10.60 17.09
CA LYS A 320 -7.13 -11.87 16.71
C LYS A 320 -6.40 -11.71 15.38
N TYR A 321 -5.22 -12.31 15.29
CA TYR A 321 -4.43 -12.37 14.07
C TYR A 321 -4.57 -13.73 13.40
N LYS A 322 -4.58 -13.72 12.08
CA LYS A 322 -4.52 -14.92 11.27
C LYS A 322 -3.15 -15.60 11.42
N ALA A 323 -2.08 -14.82 11.57
CA ALA A 323 -0.76 -15.32 11.91
C ALA A 323 0.04 -14.37 12.81
N ILE A 324 0.82 -14.92 13.73
CA ILE A 324 1.86 -14.20 14.47
C ILE A 324 3.21 -14.79 14.07
N VAL A 325 4.17 -13.92 13.78
CA VAL A 325 5.52 -14.31 13.34
C VAL A 325 6.56 -13.70 14.28
N ALA A 326 7.48 -14.53 14.78
CA ALA A 326 8.58 -14.10 15.64
C ALA A 326 9.88 -14.81 15.26
N LEU A 327 10.65 -14.17 14.37
CA LEU A 327 11.89 -14.75 13.83
C LEU A 327 13.08 -14.36 14.69
N ARG A 328 13.57 -15.30 15.51
CA ARG A 328 14.69 -15.10 16.44
C ARG A 328 14.43 -13.96 17.42
N VAL A 329 13.23 -13.93 18.01
CA VAL A 329 12.86 -12.98 19.06
C VAL A 329 12.73 -13.64 20.42
N PHE A 330 12.11 -14.82 20.48
CA PHE A 330 11.69 -15.44 21.74
C PHE A 330 12.85 -15.72 22.71
N GLN A 331 14.07 -15.96 22.22
CA GLN A 331 15.24 -16.14 23.07
C GLN A 331 15.61 -14.89 23.90
N TYR A 332 15.14 -13.70 23.50
CA TYR A 332 15.37 -12.45 24.24
C TYR A 332 14.27 -12.15 25.25
N LEU A 333 13.17 -12.91 25.27
CA LEU A 333 12.01 -12.67 26.15
C LEU A 333 12.18 -13.25 27.55
N ALA A 334 13.32 -13.87 27.84
CA ALA A 334 13.51 -14.54 29.10
C ALA A 334 13.53 -13.63 30.33
N PRO A 335 13.04 -14.13 31.48
CA PRO A 335 12.52 -15.50 31.71
C PRO A 335 11.03 -15.70 31.37
N PHE A 336 10.42 -14.79 30.59
CA PHE A 336 8.98 -14.74 30.34
C PHE A 336 8.55 -15.39 29.02
N GLN A 337 9.34 -16.32 28.48
CA GLN A 337 9.06 -16.91 27.17
C GLN A 337 7.74 -17.71 27.15
N ASP A 338 7.42 -18.41 28.24
CA ASP A 338 6.19 -19.19 28.42
C ASP A 338 4.94 -18.29 28.42
N ILE A 339 5.00 -17.18 29.16
CA ILE A 339 3.94 -16.18 29.23
C ILE A 339 3.73 -15.52 27.86
N ALA A 340 4.83 -15.15 27.19
CA ALA A 340 4.77 -14.57 25.84
C ALA A 340 4.23 -15.56 24.79
N PHE A 341 4.60 -16.84 24.89
CA PHE A 341 4.07 -17.90 24.01
C PHE A 341 2.56 -18.05 24.18
N ASN A 342 2.08 -18.08 25.43
CA ASN A 342 0.66 -18.19 25.72
C ASN A 342 -0.14 -16.96 25.26
N GLU A 343 0.41 -15.75 25.38
CA GLU A 343 -0.23 -14.55 24.84
C GLU A 343 -0.26 -14.58 23.30
N ALA A 344 0.80 -15.06 22.65
CA ALA A 344 0.81 -15.27 21.20
C ALA A 344 -0.24 -16.31 20.76
N LYS A 345 -0.35 -17.44 21.46
CA LYS A 345 -1.40 -18.46 21.24
C LYS A 345 -2.80 -17.89 21.46
N LYS A 346 -2.97 -17.02 22.45
CA LYS A 346 -4.23 -16.32 22.70
C LYS A 346 -4.56 -15.34 21.59
N LEU A 347 -3.60 -14.64 20.98
CA LEU A 347 -3.90 -13.63 19.95
C LEU A 347 -3.88 -14.17 18.52
N GLY A 348 -3.12 -15.23 18.25
CA GLY A 348 -2.92 -15.79 16.91
C GLY A 348 -3.68 -17.08 16.67
N GLU A 349 -4.23 -17.25 15.47
CA GLU A 349 -4.72 -18.54 14.97
C GLU A 349 -3.56 -19.45 14.56
N ASN A 350 -2.48 -18.83 14.07
CA ASN A 350 -1.25 -19.48 13.66
C ASN A 350 -0.06 -18.78 14.31
N LEU A 351 0.98 -19.53 14.64
CA LEU A 351 2.20 -19.01 15.24
C LEU A 351 3.42 -19.59 14.55
N ILE A 352 4.30 -18.72 14.04
CA ILE A 352 5.59 -19.07 13.44
C ILE A 352 6.70 -18.53 14.35
N ILE A 353 7.56 -19.42 14.84
CA ILE A 353 8.71 -19.05 15.68
C ILE A 353 9.98 -19.63 15.10
N VAL A 354 11.05 -18.84 15.14
CA VAL A 354 12.42 -19.33 14.93
C VAL A 354 13.23 -19.02 16.17
N THR A 355 13.89 -20.02 16.75
CA THR A 355 14.74 -19.83 17.94
C THR A 355 16.07 -20.54 17.77
N PRO A 356 17.18 -19.99 18.31
CA PRO A 356 18.45 -20.71 18.36
C PRO A 356 18.30 -22.05 19.09
N ARG A 357 19.09 -23.06 18.68
CA ARG A 357 19.03 -24.40 19.28
C ARG A 357 19.55 -24.41 20.70
N GLY A 358 18.68 -24.82 21.63
CA GLY A 358 19.02 -25.16 23.01
C GLY A 358 20.01 -24.21 23.67
N ARG A 359 21.05 -24.79 24.28
CA ARG A 359 21.97 -24.08 25.17
C ARG A 359 23.16 -23.40 24.47
N GLU A 360 23.20 -23.43 23.14
CA GLU A 360 24.37 -23.01 22.37
C GLU A 360 24.40 -21.49 22.09
N TYR A 361 23.28 -20.80 22.31
CA TYR A 361 23.18 -19.37 22.10
C TYR A 361 23.09 -18.60 23.41
N ILE A 362 24.11 -17.79 23.68
CA ILE A 362 24.13 -16.81 24.77
C ILE A 362 23.95 -15.42 24.14
N PRO A 363 22.79 -14.76 24.33
CA PRO A 363 22.60 -13.38 23.92
C PRO A 363 23.69 -12.45 24.45
N LYS A 364 24.12 -11.47 23.65
CA LYS A 364 25.07 -10.45 24.10
C LYS A 364 24.51 -9.72 25.33
N GLY A 365 25.26 -9.73 26.44
CA GLY A 365 24.87 -9.11 27.71
C GLY A 365 24.08 -10.03 28.65
N MET A 366 24.04 -11.34 28.38
CA MET A 366 23.48 -12.34 29.29
C MET A 366 24.57 -13.35 29.70
N GLU A 367 24.48 -13.85 30.93
CA GLU A 367 25.45 -14.80 31.51
C GLU A 367 25.13 -16.25 31.15
N GLU A 368 23.86 -16.55 30.84
CA GLU A 368 23.39 -17.89 30.51
C GLU A 368 22.72 -17.94 29.14
N THR A 369 22.75 -19.14 28.56
CA THR A 369 22.04 -19.44 27.32
C THR A 369 20.53 -19.33 27.49
N LYS A 370 19.87 -18.86 26.44
CA LYS A 370 18.43 -18.62 26.42
C LYS A 370 17.73 -19.16 25.17
N GLY A 371 18.35 -20.10 24.46
CA GLY A 371 17.62 -20.84 23.44
C GLY A 371 16.50 -21.65 24.10
N ILE A 372 15.54 -22.04 23.27
CA ILE A 372 14.32 -22.71 23.71
C ILE A 372 14.34 -24.10 23.12
N THR A 373 14.16 -25.12 23.96
CA THR A 373 14.13 -26.52 23.49
C THR A 373 12.74 -26.90 23.01
N TYR A 374 12.67 -27.95 22.19
CA TYR A 374 11.41 -28.53 21.75
C TYR A 374 10.53 -28.96 22.94
N GLU A 375 11.13 -29.54 23.99
CA GLU A 375 10.44 -29.97 25.22
C GLU A 375 9.86 -28.80 26.02
N GLU A 376 10.52 -27.64 26.00
CA GLU A 376 9.99 -26.42 26.62
C GLU A 376 8.73 -25.94 25.89
N PHE A 377 8.76 -25.90 24.55
CA PHE A 377 7.56 -25.58 23.77
C PHE A 377 6.43 -26.59 23.99
N LEU A 378 6.73 -27.89 24.05
CA LEU A 378 5.74 -28.91 24.40
C LEU A 378 5.12 -28.62 25.76
N LYS A 379 5.95 -28.31 26.78
CA LYS A 379 5.47 -28.00 28.11
C LYS A 379 4.57 -26.77 28.12
N TRP A 380 4.91 -25.71 27.39
CA TRP A 380 4.12 -24.48 27.32
C TRP A 380 2.81 -24.67 26.54
N ASN A 381 2.74 -25.66 25.66
CA ASN A 381 1.58 -25.96 24.84
C ASN A 381 0.80 -27.20 25.32
N ASP A 382 0.84 -27.50 26.62
CA ASP A 382 0.11 -28.61 27.25
C ASP A 382 0.39 -29.98 26.63
N GLY A 383 1.63 -30.20 26.19
CA GLY A 383 2.08 -31.41 25.51
C GLY A 383 1.76 -31.47 24.01
N ASN A 384 1.10 -30.46 23.44
CA ASN A 384 0.76 -30.45 22.02
C ASN A 384 1.98 -30.02 21.17
N PRO A 385 2.43 -30.86 20.23
CA PRO A 385 3.57 -30.54 19.36
C PRO A 385 3.24 -29.44 18.34
N PRO A 386 4.25 -28.77 17.76
CA PRO A 386 4.07 -27.99 16.54
C PRO A 386 3.57 -28.87 15.39
N ASP A 387 2.72 -28.29 14.54
CA ASP A 387 2.29 -28.90 13.28
C ASP A 387 3.45 -29.10 12.31
N PHE A 388 4.46 -28.24 12.40
CA PHE A 388 5.68 -28.33 11.61
C PHE A 388 6.89 -27.89 12.44
N HIS A 389 7.93 -28.72 12.42
CA HIS A 389 9.23 -28.46 13.05
C HIS A 389 10.34 -28.80 12.05
N GLN A 390 11.29 -27.89 11.89
CA GLN A 390 12.45 -28.09 11.01
C GLN A 390 13.69 -27.43 11.60
N GLU A 391 14.77 -28.21 11.66
CA GLU A 391 16.11 -27.72 11.93
C GLU A 391 16.64 -26.85 10.77
N MET A 392 17.08 -25.63 11.05
CA MET A 392 17.65 -24.68 10.06
C MET A 392 19.03 -24.17 10.48
N LYS A 393 19.76 -23.53 9.56
CA LYS A 393 21.15 -23.09 9.83
C LYS A 393 21.32 -22.17 11.03
N LEU A 394 20.30 -21.36 11.36
CA LEU A 394 20.36 -20.35 12.43
C LEU A 394 19.42 -20.65 13.61
N GLY A 395 18.93 -21.89 13.72
CA GLY A 395 18.04 -22.30 14.79
C GLY A 395 17.00 -23.31 14.32
N ASP A 396 16.00 -23.53 15.15
CA ASP A 396 14.88 -24.40 14.86
C ASP A 396 13.66 -23.55 14.50
N PHE A 397 12.94 -24.02 13.49
CA PHE A 397 11.73 -23.42 12.96
C PHE A 397 10.53 -24.20 13.47
N TYR A 398 9.56 -23.50 14.02
CA TYR A 398 8.34 -24.06 14.58
C TYR A 398 7.11 -23.36 14.01
N TYR A 399 6.08 -24.14 13.70
CA TYR A 399 4.78 -23.64 13.29
C TYR A 399 3.66 -24.39 14.01
N TRP A 400 2.70 -23.63 14.54
CA TRP A 400 1.46 -24.13 15.13
C TRP A 400 0.24 -23.53 14.44
N ASN A 401 -0.80 -24.34 14.31
CA ASN A 401 -2.16 -23.97 13.93
C ASN A 401 -3.10 -24.30 15.10
N PHE A 402 -3.51 -23.27 15.83
CA PHE A 402 -4.33 -23.41 17.04
C PHE A 402 -5.84 -23.52 16.76
N LYS A 403 -6.27 -23.50 15.50
CA LYS A 403 -7.68 -23.65 15.10
C LYS A 403 -8.13 -25.11 14.93
N LYS A 404 -7.21 -26.07 15.01
CA LYS A 404 -7.49 -27.49 14.77
C LYS A 404 -8.29 -28.16 15.88
#